data_AF-D6GRR1-F1
#
_entry.id   AF-D6GRR1-F1
#
_cell.length_a   1.000
_cell.length_b   1.000
_cell.length_c   1.000
_cell.angle_alpha   90.00
_cell.angle_beta   90.00
_cell.angle_gamma   90.00
#
_symmetry.space_group_name_H-M   'P 1'
#
loop_
_entity.id
_entity.type
_entity.pdbx_description
1 polymer ?
#
loop_
_entity_poly.entity_id
_entity_poly.type
_entity_poly.pdbx_seq_one_letter_code
_entity_poly.pdbx_strand_id
1 'polypeptide(L)'
;MNTKGKFREDYWKKDWDKYRDEYCSKFNSYVKHSGSVTEKVHYFRNNLNRIPTTLQQLNSQSSNWVLLKVGSSGYHMCPTSFSETGSYNLKFISKNGRNEGVYINYYGSNNKNKNKGKACTEKTDPKNMGTYNFSGMYYAKGKISTDGASHWLYDIRPYDNYGNVSRNDLPRDGEKHGDNEKRYEKNLDALRARIRFVGEWKGVVE
;
A
#
# COMPACT_ATOMS: atom_id res chain seq x y z
N MET A 1 -8.66 -21.55 -16.51
CA MET A 1 -8.08 -20.61 -17.50
C MET A 1 -6.65 -20.30 -17.08
N ASN A 2 -5.67 -20.56 -17.96
CA ASN A 2 -4.25 -20.35 -17.70
C ASN A 2 -3.93 -18.85 -17.85
N THR A 3 -3.60 -18.16 -16.75
CA THR A 3 -3.34 -16.72 -16.69
C THR A 3 -1.84 -16.36 -16.65
N LYS A 4 -0.94 -17.33 -16.89
CA LYS A 4 0.49 -17.06 -16.96
C LYS A 4 0.81 -16.17 -18.18
N GLY A 5 1.24 -14.93 -17.93
CA GLY A 5 1.92 -14.10 -18.92
C GLY A 5 1.12 -12.95 -19.55
N LYS A 6 -0.14 -12.72 -19.17
CA LYS A 6 -0.82 -11.47 -19.56
C LYS A 6 -0.40 -10.35 -18.61
N PHE A 7 0.65 -9.62 -18.99
CA PHE A 7 0.86 -8.27 -18.44
C PHE A 7 -0.44 -7.48 -18.66
N ARG A 8 -0.94 -6.83 -17.60
CA ARG A 8 -2.17 -6.02 -17.69
C ARG A 8 -1.97 -4.93 -18.73
N GLU A 9 -2.75 -4.97 -19.81
CA GLU A 9 -2.91 -3.83 -20.70
C GLU A 9 -3.65 -2.73 -19.92
N ASP A 10 -2.96 -1.62 -19.65
CA ASP A 10 -3.59 -0.44 -19.07
C ASP A 10 -4.35 0.29 -20.17
N TYR A 11 -5.66 0.02 -20.28
CA TYR A 11 -6.54 0.72 -21.23
C TYR A 11 -6.77 2.20 -20.87
N TRP A 12 -6.24 2.68 -19.74
CA TRP A 12 -6.37 4.06 -19.30
C TRP A 12 -5.48 4.99 -20.15
N LYS A 13 -6.10 5.91 -20.87
CA LYS A 13 -5.38 6.92 -21.66
C LYS A 13 -5.03 8.12 -20.79
N LYS A 14 -3.83 8.67 -20.97
CA LYS A 14 -3.34 9.86 -20.24
C LYS A 14 -4.33 11.04 -20.29
N ASP A 15 -4.97 11.26 -21.44
CA ASP A 15 -5.95 12.35 -21.60
C ASP A 15 -7.22 12.18 -20.75
N TRP A 16 -7.43 11.00 -20.16
CA TRP A 16 -8.53 10.73 -19.24
C TRP A 16 -8.22 11.06 -17.79
N ASP A 17 -6.98 11.41 -17.45
CA ASP A 17 -6.58 11.75 -16.07
C ASP A 17 -7.45 12.87 -15.48
N LYS A 18 -7.93 13.80 -16.31
CA LYS A 18 -8.87 14.87 -15.91
C LYS A 18 -10.22 14.37 -15.39
N TYR A 19 -10.65 13.16 -15.75
CA TYR A 19 -11.90 12.55 -15.30
C TYR A 19 -11.71 11.56 -14.16
N ARG A 20 -10.46 11.30 -13.76
CA ARG A 20 -10.14 10.22 -12.83
C ARG A 20 -10.82 10.40 -11.49
N ASP A 21 -10.78 11.60 -10.92
CA ASP A 21 -11.33 11.84 -9.59
C ASP A 21 -12.85 11.69 -9.56
N GLU A 22 -13.55 12.11 -10.62
CA GLU A 22 -14.98 11.91 -10.77
C GLU A 22 -15.31 10.41 -10.94
N TYR A 23 -14.60 9.72 -11.84
CA TYR A 23 -14.76 8.29 -12.05
C TYR A 23 -14.56 7.51 -10.74
N CYS A 24 -13.46 7.74 -10.05
CA CYS A 24 -13.14 7.12 -8.77
C CYS A 24 -14.23 7.42 -7.72
N SER A 25 -14.71 8.66 -7.63
CA SER A 25 -15.75 9.02 -6.66
C SER A 25 -17.06 8.27 -6.94
N LYS A 26 -17.49 8.22 -8.20
CA LYS A 26 -18.71 7.54 -8.62
C LYS A 26 -18.59 6.03 -8.45
N PHE A 27 -17.47 5.44 -8.85
CA PHE A 27 -17.20 4.01 -8.64
C PHE A 27 -17.21 3.65 -7.16
N ASN A 28 -16.52 4.43 -6.31
CA ASN A 28 -16.53 4.22 -4.86
C ASN A 28 -17.94 4.29 -4.29
N SER A 29 -18.81 5.19 -4.77
CA SER A 29 -20.21 5.25 -4.30
C SER A 29 -21.00 3.99 -4.64
N TYR A 30 -20.80 3.41 -5.83
CA TYR A 30 -21.46 2.16 -6.20
C TYR A 30 -20.97 0.97 -5.38
N VAL A 31 -19.66 0.89 -5.13
CA VAL A 31 -19.08 -0.14 -4.24
C VAL A 31 -19.63 -0.03 -2.83
N LYS A 32 -19.80 1.18 -2.31
CA LYS A 32 -20.41 1.39 -0.98
C LYS A 32 -21.88 1.01 -0.98
N HIS A 33 -22.62 1.39 -2.02
CA HIS A 33 -24.04 1.06 -2.18
C HIS A 33 -24.29 -0.45 -2.32
N SER A 34 -23.39 -1.20 -2.95
CA SER A 34 -23.49 -2.68 -3.02
C SER A 34 -23.26 -3.38 -1.68
N GLY A 35 -22.77 -2.68 -0.66
CA GLY A 35 -22.59 -3.19 0.70
C GLY A 35 -21.47 -4.22 0.89
N SER A 36 -20.84 -4.69 -0.19
CA SER A 36 -19.74 -5.65 -0.15
C SER A 36 -18.80 -5.51 -1.36
N VAL A 37 -17.54 -5.90 -1.16
CA VAL A 37 -16.52 -5.95 -2.21
C VAL A 37 -16.30 -7.41 -2.61
N THR A 38 -16.61 -7.73 -3.85
CA THR A 38 -16.32 -9.05 -4.43
C THR A 38 -14.83 -9.20 -4.74
N GLU A 39 -14.34 -10.43 -4.86
CA GLU A 39 -12.95 -10.71 -5.26
C GLU A 39 -12.56 -10.01 -6.58
N LYS A 40 -13.46 -9.95 -7.56
CA LYS A 40 -13.22 -9.26 -8.84
C LYS A 40 -13.04 -7.75 -8.65
N VAL A 41 -13.91 -7.12 -7.86
CA VAL A 41 -13.83 -5.67 -7.55
C VAL A 41 -12.57 -5.37 -6.75
N HIS A 42 -12.21 -6.24 -5.81
CA HIS A 42 -11.00 -6.14 -5.03
C HIS A 42 -9.75 -6.13 -5.91
N TYR A 43 -9.53 -7.13 -6.76
CA TYR A 43 -8.35 -7.13 -7.64
C TYR A 43 -8.41 -5.99 -8.68
N PHE A 44 -9.61 -5.60 -9.12
CA PHE A 44 -9.77 -4.44 -10.00
C PHE A 44 -9.27 -3.15 -9.34
N ARG A 45 -9.49 -2.96 -8.03
CA ARG A 45 -9.08 -1.75 -7.29
C ARG A 45 -7.58 -1.48 -7.41
N ASN A 46 -6.75 -2.51 -7.55
CA ASN A 46 -5.31 -2.34 -7.70
C ASN A 46 -4.93 -1.59 -8.98
N ASN A 47 -5.77 -1.65 -10.03
CA ASN A 47 -5.58 -0.84 -11.24
C ASN A 47 -5.92 0.64 -11.01
N LEU A 48 -6.74 0.94 -10.00
CA LEU A 48 -7.06 2.31 -9.63
C LEU A 48 -5.95 2.93 -8.78
N ASN A 49 -5.07 2.13 -8.16
CA ASN A 49 -4.01 2.63 -7.29
C ASN A 49 -2.93 3.32 -8.12
N ARG A 50 -2.84 4.65 -8.04
CA ARG A 50 -1.83 5.43 -8.77
C ARG A 50 -0.83 5.98 -7.77
N ILE A 51 0.39 5.46 -7.85
CA ILE A 51 1.51 5.82 -6.98
C ILE A 51 2.74 6.13 -7.82
N PRO A 52 3.62 7.06 -7.39
CA PRO A 52 4.93 7.20 -8.01
C PRO A 52 5.74 5.90 -7.93
N THR A 53 6.58 5.63 -8.91
CA THR A 53 7.28 4.34 -9.01
C THR A 53 8.51 4.24 -8.12
N THR A 54 9.04 5.38 -7.68
CA THR A 54 10.22 5.47 -6.81
C THR A 54 10.00 6.44 -5.67
N LEU A 55 10.75 6.28 -4.58
CA LEU A 55 10.78 7.20 -3.45
C LEU A 55 11.26 8.61 -3.86
N GLN A 56 12.13 8.72 -4.86
CA GLN A 56 12.54 10.02 -5.41
C GLN A 56 11.38 10.76 -6.07
N GLN A 57 10.59 10.06 -6.90
CA GLN A 57 9.37 10.61 -7.50
C GLN A 57 8.27 10.89 -6.47
N LEU A 58 8.24 10.13 -5.37
CA LEU A 58 7.34 10.39 -4.24
C LEU A 58 7.77 11.66 -3.49
N ASN A 59 9.07 11.82 -3.22
CA ASN A 59 9.64 12.99 -2.55
C ASN A 59 9.42 14.29 -3.36
N SER A 60 9.46 14.24 -4.70
CA SER A 60 9.17 15.41 -5.52
C SER A 60 7.71 15.88 -5.45
N GLN A 61 6.82 15.04 -4.90
CA GLN A 61 5.40 15.34 -4.69
C GLN A 61 4.99 15.13 -3.22
N SER A 62 5.94 15.26 -2.28
CA SER A 62 5.75 14.92 -0.86
C SER A 62 4.57 15.65 -0.21
N SER A 63 4.22 16.84 -0.71
CA SER A 63 3.05 17.61 -0.28
C SER A 63 1.73 16.87 -0.49
N ASN A 64 1.68 15.82 -1.29
CA ASN A 64 0.47 15.04 -1.58
C ASN A 64 0.39 13.72 -0.80
N TRP A 65 1.37 13.42 0.05
CA TRP A 65 1.51 12.11 0.69
C TRP A 65 1.77 12.24 2.19
N VAL A 66 1.33 11.21 2.91
CA VAL A 66 1.52 11.04 4.35
C VAL A 66 2.30 9.76 4.57
N LEU A 67 3.44 9.85 5.26
CA LEU A 67 4.20 8.68 5.72
C LEU A 67 3.51 8.10 6.95
N LEU A 68 3.00 6.88 6.84
CA LEU A 68 2.30 6.20 7.94
C LEU A 68 3.28 5.55 8.91
N LYS A 69 2.90 5.49 10.20
CA LYS A 69 3.72 4.83 11.24
C LYS A 69 3.78 3.32 11.04
N VAL A 70 4.73 2.68 11.71
CA VAL A 70 5.01 1.23 11.57
C VAL A 70 3.78 0.39 11.95
N GLY A 71 3.11 0.69 13.06
CA GLY A 71 1.88 -0.02 13.44
C GLY A 71 0.75 0.06 12.40
N SER A 72 0.69 1.13 11.59
CA SER A 72 -0.24 1.27 10.46
C SER A 72 0.24 0.57 9.17
N SER A 73 1.48 0.05 9.18
CA SER A 73 2.18 -0.53 8.03
C SER A 73 2.38 -2.04 8.13
N GLY A 74 2.06 -2.68 9.27
CA GLY A 74 2.48 -4.06 9.57
C GLY A 74 2.08 -5.11 8.52
N TYR A 75 0.95 -4.95 7.85
CA TYR A 75 0.51 -5.84 6.76
C TYR A 75 1.41 -5.78 5.50
N HIS A 76 2.19 -4.71 5.35
CA HIS A 76 3.07 -4.46 4.20
C HIS A 76 4.55 -4.59 4.57
N MET A 77 4.84 -5.21 5.72
CA MET A 77 6.21 -5.47 6.20
C MET A 77 6.45 -6.97 6.35
N CYS A 78 5.82 -7.78 5.50
CA CYS A 78 5.95 -9.22 5.52
C CYS A 78 7.28 -9.68 4.91
N PRO A 79 7.87 -10.77 5.43
CA PRO A 79 9.00 -11.41 4.79
C PRO A 79 8.57 -12.03 3.44
N THR A 80 9.33 -11.75 2.39
CA THR A 80 9.11 -12.32 1.04
C THR A 80 10.44 -12.68 0.38
N SER A 81 10.38 -13.42 -0.72
CA SER A 81 11.58 -13.68 -1.55
C SER A 81 12.15 -12.41 -2.18
N PHE A 82 11.38 -11.32 -2.23
CA PHE A 82 11.83 -10.01 -2.70
C PHE A 82 12.37 -9.15 -1.55
N SER A 83 11.71 -9.22 -0.39
CA SER A 83 11.99 -8.42 0.79
C SER A 83 12.12 -9.34 1.99
N GLU A 84 13.32 -9.91 2.17
CA GLU A 84 13.64 -10.97 3.15
C GLU A 84 12.90 -10.82 4.48
N THR A 85 12.96 -9.63 5.09
CA THR A 85 12.30 -9.34 6.37
C THR A 85 11.10 -8.39 6.26
N GLY A 86 10.92 -7.72 5.12
CA GLY A 86 9.96 -6.62 4.95
C GLY A 86 10.22 -5.38 5.82
N SER A 87 11.21 -5.41 6.72
CA SER A 87 11.40 -4.39 7.76
C SER A 87 11.83 -3.02 7.22
N TYR A 88 12.37 -2.95 6.01
CA TYR A 88 12.75 -1.68 5.37
C TYR A 88 11.60 -1.03 4.61
N ASN A 89 10.40 -1.61 4.63
CA ASN A 89 9.29 -1.04 3.88
C ASN A 89 8.74 0.22 4.57
N LEU A 90 8.40 1.20 3.75
CA LEU A 90 7.78 2.47 4.12
C LEU A 90 6.40 2.53 3.46
N LYS A 91 5.34 2.67 4.26
CA LYS A 91 3.97 2.85 3.75
C LYS A 91 3.60 4.33 3.73
N PHE A 92 3.03 4.76 2.63
CA PHE A 92 2.49 6.09 2.44
C PHE A 92 1.04 5.99 2.00
N ILE A 93 0.28 7.03 2.31
CA ILE A 93 -1.07 7.21 1.81
C ILE A 93 -1.19 8.60 1.18
N SER A 94 -1.91 8.71 0.07
CA SER A 94 -2.18 10.01 -0.54
C SER A 94 -3.02 10.85 0.42
N LYS A 95 -2.89 12.18 0.35
CA LYS A 95 -3.60 13.10 1.25
C LYS A 95 -5.12 12.90 1.24
N ASN A 96 -5.72 12.49 0.13
CA ASN A 96 -7.14 12.17 0.05
C ASN A 96 -7.51 10.75 0.58
N GLY A 97 -6.53 9.98 1.02
CA GLY A 97 -6.67 8.62 1.57
C GLY A 97 -6.86 7.51 0.54
N ARG A 98 -6.89 7.81 -0.76
CA ARG A 98 -7.31 6.85 -1.79
C ARG A 98 -6.20 5.92 -2.29
N ASN A 99 -4.95 6.35 -2.31
CA ASN A 99 -3.86 5.58 -2.90
C ASN A 99 -2.86 5.24 -1.80
N GLU A 100 -2.50 3.97 -1.68
CA GLU A 100 -1.44 3.53 -0.78
C GLU A 100 -0.21 3.14 -1.59
N GLY A 101 0.92 3.73 -1.25
CA GLY A 101 2.22 3.39 -1.82
C GLY A 101 3.09 2.72 -0.75
N VAL A 102 3.61 1.54 -1.05
CA VAL A 102 4.62 0.90 -0.20
C VAL A 102 5.93 0.88 -0.96
N TYR A 103 7.01 1.27 -0.31
CA TYR A 103 8.33 1.39 -0.93
C TYR A 103 9.38 0.73 -0.08
N ILE A 104 10.36 0.11 -0.72
CA ILE A 104 11.54 -0.39 -0.04
C ILE A 104 12.48 0.79 0.19
N ASN A 105 12.84 1.07 1.45
CA ASN A 105 13.71 2.20 1.80
C ASN A 105 15.06 2.13 1.07
N TYR A 106 15.65 3.29 0.76
CA TYR A 106 17.03 3.41 0.26
C TYR A 106 18.07 2.98 1.29
N TYR A 107 17.77 3.28 2.56
CA TYR A 107 18.72 3.16 3.66
C TYR A 107 18.73 1.77 4.31
N GLY A 108 19.75 1.56 5.16
CA GLY A 108 20.05 0.32 5.85
C GLY A 108 21.31 -0.32 5.30
N SER A 109 22.33 -0.49 6.13
CA SER A 109 23.58 -1.17 5.74
C SER A 109 23.33 -2.64 5.42
N ASN A 110 22.33 -3.25 6.08
CA ASN A 110 21.92 -4.64 5.90
C ASN A 110 20.74 -4.79 4.95
N ASN A 111 20.17 -3.69 4.47
CA ASN A 111 19.19 -3.76 3.41
C ASN A 111 19.90 -4.27 2.14
N LYS A 112 19.64 -5.49 1.69
CA LYS A 112 20.24 -6.07 0.47
C LYS A 112 19.24 -6.17 -0.68
N ASN A 113 18.06 -5.57 -0.52
CA ASN A 113 16.99 -5.68 -1.50
C ASN A 113 17.39 -5.01 -2.83
N LYS A 114 17.33 -5.75 -3.94
CA LYS A 114 17.65 -5.22 -5.28
C LYS A 114 16.68 -4.13 -5.77
N ASN A 115 15.52 -4.02 -5.13
CA ASN A 115 14.47 -3.06 -5.45
C ASN A 115 14.44 -1.86 -4.49
N LYS A 116 15.52 -1.58 -3.74
CA LYS A 116 15.64 -0.35 -2.92
C LYS A 116 15.22 0.89 -3.68
N GLY A 117 14.46 1.75 -3.01
CA GLY A 117 13.95 2.99 -3.57
C GLY A 117 12.74 2.84 -4.49
N LYS A 118 12.32 1.61 -4.81
CA LYS A 118 11.18 1.34 -5.72
C LYS A 118 9.93 1.00 -4.93
N ALA A 119 8.78 1.25 -5.56
CA ALA A 119 7.51 0.80 -5.06
C ALA A 119 7.43 -0.74 -5.03
N CYS A 120 6.78 -1.28 -4.01
CA CYS A 120 6.25 -2.64 -3.99
C CYS A 120 5.07 -2.70 -4.96
N THR A 121 5.16 -3.60 -5.92
CA THR A 121 4.19 -3.83 -7.00
C THR A 121 4.08 -5.33 -7.23
N GLU A 122 3.19 -5.74 -8.12
CA GLU A 122 3.04 -7.15 -8.52
C GLU A 122 4.35 -7.80 -9.00
N LYS A 123 5.30 -6.99 -9.51
CA LYS A 123 6.60 -7.46 -10.04
C LYS A 123 7.74 -7.35 -9.03
N THR A 124 7.63 -6.45 -8.06
CA THR A 124 8.74 -6.10 -7.16
C THR A 124 8.56 -6.64 -5.76
N ASP A 125 7.32 -6.71 -5.26
CA ASP A 125 6.94 -7.35 -3.99
C ASP A 125 5.39 -7.39 -3.86
N PRO A 126 4.70 -8.37 -4.47
CA PRO A 126 3.24 -8.40 -4.56
C PRO A 126 2.55 -8.47 -3.20
N LYS A 127 3.13 -9.20 -2.24
CA LYS A 127 2.54 -9.34 -0.89
C LYS A 127 2.58 -8.03 -0.10
N ASN A 128 3.61 -7.22 -0.29
CA ASN A 128 3.74 -5.96 0.43
C ASN A 128 3.22 -4.73 -0.33
N MET A 129 2.74 -4.85 -1.57
CA MET A 129 2.24 -3.68 -2.31
C MET A 129 1.05 -3.00 -1.59
N GLY A 130 0.93 -1.69 -1.76
CA GLY A 130 -0.23 -0.93 -1.31
C GLY A 130 -1.41 -1.08 -2.28
N THR A 131 -2.60 -0.69 -1.83
CA THR A 131 -3.82 -0.78 -2.63
C THR A 131 -4.55 0.55 -2.76
N TYR A 132 -5.56 0.59 -3.61
CA TYR A 132 -6.51 1.71 -3.66
C TYR A 132 -7.60 1.51 -2.60
N ASN A 133 -7.91 2.57 -1.86
CA ASN A 133 -8.95 2.57 -0.85
C ASN A 133 -10.24 3.21 -1.40
N PHE A 134 -11.35 2.51 -1.23
CA PHE A 134 -12.70 3.04 -1.43
C PHE A 134 -13.07 4.05 -0.33
N SER A 135 -12.52 3.86 0.86
CA SER A 135 -12.65 4.80 1.98
C SER A 135 -11.47 5.77 1.99
N GLY A 136 -11.71 7.01 1.55
CA GLY A 136 -10.74 8.09 1.70
C GLY A 136 -10.60 8.56 3.15
N MET A 137 -9.55 9.30 3.45
CA MET A 137 -9.30 10.03 4.72
C MET A 137 -9.37 9.27 6.05
N TYR A 138 -9.52 7.94 6.08
CA TYR A 138 -9.64 7.18 7.34
C TYR A 138 -8.46 7.42 8.30
N TYR A 139 -7.25 7.60 7.75
CA TYR A 139 -6.03 7.85 8.51
C TYR A 139 -6.10 9.16 9.31
N ALA A 140 -6.79 10.19 8.79
CA ALA A 140 -6.94 11.49 9.46
C ALA A 140 -8.14 11.54 10.40
N LYS A 141 -9.17 10.74 10.13
CA LYS A 141 -10.42 10.72 10.90
C LYS A 141 -10.44 9.68 12.02
N GLY A 142 -9.45 8.79 12.04
CA GLY A 142 -9.27 7.78 13.08
C GLY A 142 -10.14 6.54 12.91
N LYS A 143 -9.80 5.50 13.68
CA LYS A 143 -10.44 4.16 13.60
C LYS A 143 -11.89 4.15 14.05
N ILE A 144 -12.24 4.97 15.06
CA ILE A 144 -13.60 5.08 15.63
C ILE A 144 -14.36 6.19 14.89
N SER A 145 -14.44 6.08 13.57
CA SER A 145 -15.17 7.03 12.71
C SER A 145 -15.93 6.28 11.62
N THR A 146 -16.88 6.95 10.96
CA THR A 146 -17.57 6.39 9.79
C THR A 146 -16.62 6.00 8.67
N ASP A 147 -15.55 6.78 8.48
CA ASP A 147 -14.51 6.52 7.49
C ASP A 147 -13.62 5.35 7.92
N GLY A 148 -13.35 5.21 9.23
CA GLY A 148 -12.66 4.06 9.81
C GLY A 148 -13.45 2.76 9.65
N ALA A 149 -14.75 2.77 9.94
CA ALA A 149 -15.64 1.64 9.72
C ALA A 149 -15.74 1.28 8.23
N SER A 150 -15.86 2.29 7.36
CA SER A 150 -15.85 2.09 5.90
C SER A 150 -14.53 1.51 5.42
N HIS A 151 -13.40 1.98 5.95
CA HIS A 151 -12.07 1.47 5.61
C HIS A 151 -11.93 0.00 6.01
N TRP A 152 -12.38 -0.36 7.21
CA TRP A 152 -12.40 -1.76 7.61
C TRP A 152 -13.25 -2.63 6.67
N LEU A 153 -14.48 -2.19 6.37
CA LEU A 153 -15.44 -2.99 5.61
C LEU A 153 -15.04 -3.15 4.13
N TYR A 154 -14.60 -2.06 3.49
CA TYR A 154 -14.39 -2.02 2.04
C TYR A 154 -12.92 -2.14 1.63
N ASP A 155 -11.97 -1.89 2.53
CA ASP A 155 -10.54 -1.88 2.17
C ASP A 155 -9.76 -3.02 2.85
N ILE A 156 -9.85 -3.13 4.18
CA ILE A 156 -9.11 -4.14 4.97
C ILE A 156 -9.73 -5.53 4.81
N ARG A 157 -11.04 -5.67 5.06
CA ARG A 157 -11.70 -6.99 5.02
C ARG A 157 -11.56 -7.70 3.66
N PRO A 158 -11.65 -7.01 2.51
CA PRO A 158 -11.39 -7.66 1.22
C PRO A 158 -9.93 -8.06 1.05
N TYR A 159 -8.97 -7.26 1.55
CA TYR A 159 -7.57 -7.67 1.57
C TYR A 159 -7.38 -8.94 2.41
N ASP A 160 -7.95 -9.02 3.61
CA ASP A 160 -7.85 -10.21 4.48
C ASP A 160 -8.44 -11.48 3.83
N ASN A 161 -9.44 -11.32 2.95
CA ASN A 161 -10.05 -12.44 2.24
C ASN A 161 -9.29 -12.86 0.97
N TYR A 162 -8.66 -11.91 0.28
CA TYR A 162 -8.22 -12.09 -1.11
C TYR A 162 -6.72 -11.81 -1.34
N GLY A 163 -5.99 -11.21 -0.40
CA GLY A 163 -4.60 -10.79 -0.58
C GLY A 163 -4.44 -9.63 -1.56
N ASN A 164 -3.23 -9.39 -2.09
CA ASN A 164 -3.03 -8.30 -3.06
C ASN A 164 -3.29 -8.75 -4.50
N VAL A 165 -2.54 -9.74 -4.99
CA VAL A 165 -2.69 -10.29 -6.34
C VAL A 165 -3.40 -11.64 -6.30
N SER A 166 -3.26 -12.36 -5.20
CA SER A 166 -3.95 -13.61 -4.92
C SER A 166 -4.03 -13.87 -3.42
N ARG A 167 -4.87 -14.84 -3.03
CA ARG A 167 -4.96 -15.33 -1.65
C ARG A 167 -3.63 -15.84 -1.09
N ASN A 168 -2.71 -16.28 -1.94
CA ASN A 168 -1.38 -16.73 -1.51
C ASN A 168 -0.48 -15.58 -1.02
N ASP A 169 -0.85 -14.33 -1.30
CA ASP A 169 -0.16 -13.14 -0.81
C ASP A 169 -0.58 -12.78 0.62
N LEU A 170 -1.55 -13.47 1.20
CA LEU A 170 -1.92 -13.28 2.59
C LEU A 170 -0.74 -13.63 3.52
N PRO A 171 -0.67 -13.04 4.73
CA PRO A 171 0.12 -13.60 5.81
C PRO A 171 -0.17 -15.10 5.96
N ARG A 172 0.86 -15.93 6.10
CA ARG A 172 0.66 -17.38 6.30
C ARG A 172 -0.02 -17.61 7.64
N ASP A 173 -0.70 -18.75 7.80
CA ASP A 173 -1.32 -19.15 9.06
C ASP A 173 -0.33 -19.00 10.22
N GLY A 174 -0.61 -18.05 11.12
CA GLY A 174 0.22 -17.72 12.28
C GLY A 174 1.02 -16.41 12.21
N GLU A 175 1.33 -15.85 11.03
CA GLU A 175 1.95 -14.51 10.93
C GLU A 175 0.90 -13.41 11.07
N LYS A 176 0.91 -12.70 12.21
CA LYS A 176 0.05 -11.53 12.44
C LYS A 176 0.80 -10.24 12.09
N HIS A 177 0.07 -9.17 11.78
CA HIS A 177 0.69 -7.86 11.52
C HIS A 177 1.60 -7.40 12.68
N GLY A 178 1.25 -7.75 13.93
CA GLY A 178 2.07 -7.47 15.12
C GLY A 178 3.40 -8.23 15.15
N ASP A 179 3.52 -9.37 14.48
CA ASP A 179 4.79 -10.10 14.40
C ASP A 179 5.77 -9.39 13.45
N ASN A 180 5.26 -8.77 12.39
CA ASN A 180 6.05 -7.93 11.49
C ASN A 180 6.54 -6.66 12.21
N GLU A 181 5.69 -6.04 13.03
CA GLU A 181 6.07 -4.90 13.86
C GLU A 181 7.17 -5.28 14.87
N LYS A 182 7.01 -6.38 15.62
CA LYS A 182 8.05 -6.88 16.53
C LYS A 182 9.38 -7.19 15.82
N ARG A 183 9.32 -7.74 14.60
CA ARG A 183 10.52 -8.02 13.78
C ARG A 183 11.23 -6.72 13.39
N TYR A 184 10.46 -5.70 13.03
CA TYR A 184 10.98 -4.37 12.75
C TYR A 184 11.64 -3.74 13.99
N GLU A 185 10.98 -3.78 15.15
CA GLU A 185 11.50 -3.23 16.41
C GLU A 185 12.83 -3.88 16.84
N LYS A 186 13.03 -5.15 16.52
CA LYS A 186 14.29 -5.87 16.77
C LYS A 186 15.37 -5.58 15.72
N ASN A 187 15.02 -4.96 14.59
CA ASN A 187 15.93 -4.67 13.49
C ASN A 187 16.48 -3.23 13.61
N LEU A 188 17.56 -3.07 14.36
CA LEU A 188 18.21 -1.78 14.61
C LEU A 188 18.64 -1.05 13.32
N ASP A 189 19.04 -1.79 12.28
CA ASP A 189 19.42 -1.17 11.00
C ASP A 189 18.19 -0.61 10.26
N ALA A 190 17.06 -1.33 10.26
CA ALA A 190 15.81 -0.83 9.70
C ALA A 190 15.23 0.36 10.47
N LEU A 191 15.39 0.37 11.81
CA LEU A 191 15.06 1.51 12.66
C LEU A 191 15.86 2.76 12.25
N ARG A 192 17.19 2.64 12.20
CA ARG A 192 18.09 3.73 11.77
C ARG A 192 17.81 4.19 10.34
N ALA A 193 17.55 3.26 9.44
CA ALA A 193 17.17 3.54 8.05
C ALA A 193 15.88 4.37 7.96
N ARG A 194 14.88 4.03 8.77
CA ARG A 194 13.62 4.79 8.82
C ARG A 194 13.83 6.18 9.42
N ILE A 195 14.55 6.30 10.53
CA ILE A 195 14.85 7.60 11.17
C ILE A 195 15.54 8.53 10.17
N ARG A 196 16.52 8.01 9.43
CA ARG A 196 17.21 8.77 8.38
C ARG A 196 16.25 9.23 7.29
N PHE A 197 15.40 8.34 6.79
CA PHE A 197 14.40 8.70 5.78
C PHE A 197 13.45 9.80 6.29
N VAL A 198 12.93 9.66 7.52
CA VAL A 198 12.03 10.64 8.13
C VAL A 198 12.69 12.01 8.22
N GLY A 199 13.98 12.09 8.55
CA GLY A 199 14.73 13.36 8.59
C GLY A 199 14.82 14.09 7.25
N GLU A 200 14.65 13.37 6.14
CA GLU A 200 14.67 13.93 4.77
C GLU A 200 13.27 14.09 4.17
N TRP A 201 12.25 13.52 4.80
CA TRP A 201 10.88 13.54 4.31
C TRP A 201 10.26 14.93 4.48
N LYS A 202 9.81 15.51 3.36
CA LYS A 202 9.20 16.85 3.33
C LYS A 202 7.67 16.84 3.39
N GLY A 203 7.05 15.67 3.47
CA GLY A 203 5.59 15.52 3.53
C GLY A 203 5.09 15.41 4.97
N VAL A 204 3.84 15.00 5.13
CA VAL A 204 3.26 14.77 6.46
C VAL A 204 3.72 13.41 6.99
N VAL A 205 3.89 13.30 8.31
CA VAL A 205 4.10 12.04 9.03
C VAL A 205 2.91 11.84 9.97
N GLU A 206 2.36 10.62 10.01
CA GLU A 206 1.28 10.22 10.96
C GLU A 206 1.76 10.24 12.42
#